data_AF-A0A485N8M5-F1
#
_entry.id   AF-A0A485N8M5-F1
#
_cell.length_a   1.000
_cell.length_b   1.000
_cell.length_c   1.000
_cell.angle_alpha   90.00
_cell.angle_beta   90.00
_cell.angle_gamma   90.00
#
_symmetry.space_group_name_H-M   'P 1'
#
loop_
_entity.id
_entity.type
_entity.pdbx_description
1 polymer ?
#
loop_
_entity_poly.entity_id
_entity_poly.type
_entity_poly.pdbx_seq_one_letter_code
_entity_poly.pdbx_strand_id
1 'polypeptide(L)'
;SCPLPVDAEIVSIDTFNKSPPKRGLVVGITFIKDSGDKGSPFLNIYCDYEPGSEYNLDSIAQSCLNLELQFTPFQLCHAEPLCFQGPGREPAGHSVSPEWE
;
A
#
# COMPACT_ATOMS: atom_id res chain seq x y z
N SER A 1 -8.12 -15.95 4.29
CA SER A 1 -9.27 -15.14 3.86
C SER A 1 -9.13 -13.76 4.46
N CYS A 2 -8.86 -12.72 3.67
CA CYS A 2 -8.88 -11.35 4.16
C CYS A 2 -9.92 -10.53 3.40
N PRO A 3 -11.23 -10.77 3.61
CA PRO A 3 -12.25 -9.86 3.13
C PRO A 3 -12.45 -8.72 4.13
N LEU A 4 -12.82 -7.57 3.59
CA LEU A 4 -13.33 -6.45 4.38
C LEU A 4 -14.57 -6.92 5.18
N PRO A 5 -14.73 -6.49 6.45
CA PRO A 5 -15.95 -6.76 7.20
C PRO A 5 -17.19 -6.25 6.44
N VAL A 6 -18.33 -6.93 6.62
CA VAL A 6 -19.59 -6.58 5.93
C VAL A 6 -20.04 -5.15 6.25
N ASP A 7 -19.72 -4.66 7.45
CA ASP A 7 -20.09 -3.33 7.94
C ASP A 7 -18.89 -2.37 7.99
N ALA A 8 -17.91 -2.55 7.09
CA ALA A 8 -16.74 -1.70 7.01
C ALA A 8 -16.95 -0.54 6.02
N GLU A 9 -16.70 0.69 6.47
CA GLU A 9 -16.64 1.85 5.59
C GLU A 9 -15.23 2.00 5.02
N ILE A 10 -15.08 1.94 3.70
CA ILE A 10 -13.77 2.19 3.06
C ILE A 10 -13.52 3.69 3.04
N VAL A 11 -12.39 4.12 3.60
CA VAL A 11 -12.05 5.55 3.72
C VAL A 11 -10.86 5.96 2.85
N SER A 12 -9.98 5.03 2.49
CA SER A 12 -8.88 5.32 1.57
C SER A 12 -8.34 4.06 0.90
N ILE A 13 -7.88 4.23 -0.35
CA ILE A 13 -7.22 3.19 -1.14
C ILE A 13 -5.99 3.81 -1.80
N ASP A 14 -4.90 3.06 -1.83
CA ASP A 14 -3.73 3.38 -2.67
C ASP A 14 -3.15 2.09 -3.26
N THR A 15 -2.54 2.22 -4.43
CA THR A 15 -1.90 1.12 -5.13
C THR A 15 -0.61 1.58 -5.77
N PHE A 16 0.44 0.78 -5.65
CA PHE A 16 1.69 1.05 -6.35
C PHE A 16 2.33 -0.24 -6.86
N ASN A 17 3.09 -0.10 -7.94
CA ASN A 17 3.93 -1.17 -8.47
C ASN A 17 5.25 -1.20 -7.72
N LYS A 18 5.65 -2.39 -7.25
CA LYS A 18 6.96 -2.59 -6.66
C LYS A 18 8.05 -2.32 -7.71
N SER A 19 9.12 -1.66 -7.28
CA SER A 19 10.28 -1.39 -8.12
C SER A 19 11.15 -2.64 -8.33
N PRO A 20 11.86 -2.74 -9.48
CA PRO A 20 12.74 -3.87 -9.77
C PRO A 20 13.79 -4.13 -8.66
N PRO A 21 14.20 -5.41 -8.44
CA PRO A 21 13.82 -6.60 -9.20
C PRO A 21 12.49 -7.21 -8.75
N LYS A 22 11.93 -6.74 -7.62
CA LYS A 22 10.67 -7.26 -7.08
C LYS A 22 9.51 -6.67 -7.89
N ARG A 23 9.00 -7.38 -8.89
CA ARG A 23 7.79 -7.01 -9.65
C ARG A 23 6.52 -7.36 -8.86
N GLY A 24 5.49 -6.53 -8.93
CA GLY A 24 4.19 -6.90 -8.34
C GLY A 24 3.42 -5.70 -7.86
N LEU A 25 2.17 -5.96 -7.47
CA LEU A 25 1.25 -4.94 -6.99
C LEU A 25 1.21 -4.94 -5.46
N VAL A 26 1.18 -3.74 -4.88
CA VAL A 26 0.81 -3.52 -3.48
C VAL A 26 -0.46 -2.71 -3.45
N VAL A 27 -1.42 -3.14 -2.64
CA VAL A 27 -2.72 -2.48 -2.44
C VAL A 27 -2.87 -2.17 -0.96
N GLY A 28 -3.00 -0.90 -0.61
CA GLY A 28 -3.39 -0.45 0.72
C GLY A 28 -4.87 -0.08 0.74
N ILE A 29 -5.64 -0.65 1.66
CA ILE A 29 -7.05 -0.32 1.87
C ILE A 29 -7.26 0.02 3.33
N THR A 30 -7.65 1.25 3.63
CA THR A 30 -8.11 1.63 4.96
C THR A 30 -9.62 1.55 5.04
N PHE A 31 -10.12 0.95 6.11
CA PHE A 31 -11.54 0.91 6.41
C PHE A 31 -11.80 1.19 7.89
N ILE A 32 -12.97 1.76 8.21
CA ILE A 32 -13.47 1.90 9.57
C ILE A 32 -14.34 0.69 9.87
N LYS A 33 -14.01 -0.05 10.92
CA LYS A 33 -14.86 -1.11 11.45
C LYS A 33 -15.81 -0.51 12.49
N ASP A 34 -17.11 -0.53 12.21
CA ASP A 34 -18.10 -0.16 13.21
C ASP A 34 -18.11 -1.21 14.33
N SER A 35 -17.77 -0.78 15.54
CA SER A 35 -17.79 -1.61 16.75
C SER A 35 -18.80 -1.11 17.79
N GLY A 36 -19.67 -0.16 17.42
CA GLY A 36 -20.75 0.37 18.25
C GLY A 36 -20.40 1.70 18.92
N ASP A 37 -19.30 1.78 19.67
CA ASP A 37 -18.99 2.97 20.49
C ASP A 37 -18.05 3.97 19.78
N LYS A 38 -17.05 3.48 19.06
CA LYS A 38 -16.14 4.26 18.20
C LYS A 38 -15.66 3.36 17.06
N GLY A 39 -15.83 3.79 15.82
CA GLY A 39 -15.27 3.07 14.68
C GLY A 39 -13.73 3.09 14.74
N SER A 40 -13.10 1.91 14.70
CA SER A 40 -11.64 1.81 14.66
C SER A 40 -11.17 1.72 13.20
N PRO A 41 -10.23 2.57 12.75
CA PRO A 41 -9.64 2.46 11.42
C PRO A 41 -8.62 1.33 11.38
N PHE A 42 -8.71 0.50 10.34
CA PHE A 42 -7.76 -0.56 10.03
C PHE A 42 -7.23 -0.40 8.61
N LEU A 43 -5.94 -0.63 8.43
CA LEU A 43 -5.26 -0.68 7.15
C LEU A 43 -4.94 -2.14 6.80
N ASN A 44 -5.48 -2.62 5.68
CA ASN A 44 -5.03 -3.85 5.06
C ASN A 44 -4.02 -3.53 3.96
N ILE A 45 -2.86 -4.18 4.02
CA ILE A 45 -1.82 -4.12 2.99
C ILE A 45 -1.77 -5.50 2.33
N TYR A 46 -2.10 -5.55 1.05
CA TYR A 46 -2.01 -6.74 0.22
C TYR A 46 -0.81 -6.64 -0.70
N CYS A 47 -0.03 -7.70 -0.78
CA CYS A 47 1.27 -7.66 -1.41
C CYS A 47 1.68 -9.07 -1.83
N ASP A 48 1.79 -9.34 -3.12
CA ASP A 48 2.33 -10.63 -3.59
C ASP A 48 3.60 -10.42 -4.42
N TYR A 49 4.53 -11.36 -4.32
CA TYR A 49 5.72 -11.42 -5.15
C TYR A 49 5.97 -12.87 -5.54
N GLU A 50 5.36 -13.27 -6.64
CA GLU A 50 5.69 -14.51 -7.34
C GLU A 50 5.68 -14.21 -8.86
N PRO A 51 6.76 -14.55 -9.59
CA PRO A 51 6.85 -14.25 -11.02
C PRO A 51 5.71 -14.90 -11.81
N GLY A 52 4.94 -14.10 -12.54
CA GLY A 52 3.81 -14.56 -13.35
C GLY A 52 2.47 -14.68 -12.60
N SER A 53 2.42 -14.41 -11.30
CA SER A 53 1.17 -14.35 -10.52
C SER A 53 0.93 -12.99 -9.86
N GLU A 54 1.58 -11.93 -10.34
CA GLU A 54 1.55 -10.58 -9.78
C GLU A 54 0.14 -9.97 -9.69
N TYR A 55 -0.82 -10.53 -10.43
CA TYR A 55 -2.22 -10.10 -10.50
C TYR A 55 -3.21 -11.20 -10.05
N ASN A 56 -2.71 -12.30 -9.49
CA ASN A 56 -3.57 -13.34 -8.94
C ASN A 56 -4.19 -12.85 -7.62
N LEU A 57 -5.46 -12.48 -7.67
CA LEU A 57 -6.19 -11.93 -6.51
C LEU A 57 -6.22 -12.90 -5.32
N ASP A 58 -6.26 -14.20 -5.55
CA ASP A 58 -6.24 -15.19 -4.47
C ASP A 58 -4.88 -15.20 -3.75
N SER A 59 -3.77 -15.14 -4.50
CA SER A 59 -2.43 -15.04 -3.93
C SER A 59 -2.21 -13.71 -3.19
N ILE A 60 -2.68 -12.60 -3.78
CA ILE A 60 -2.63 -11.27 -3.16
C ILE A 60 -3.41 -11.23 -1.84
N ALA A 61 -4.61 -11.84 -1.81
CA ALA A 61 -5.46 -11.89 -0.62
C ALA A 61 -4.90 -12.80 0.50
N GLN A 62 -4.05 -13.77 0.17
CA GLN A 62 -3.36 -14.62 1.15
C GLN A 62 -2.27 -13.84 1.92
N SER A 63 -1.63 -12.88 1.26
CA SER A 63 -0.55 -12.06 1.82
C SER A 63 -1.04 -10.77 2.50
N CYS A 64 -2.24 -10.81 3.08
CA CYS A 64 -2.86 -9.66 3.74
C CYS A 64 -2.20 -9.37 5.10
N LEU A 65 -1.67 -8.15 5.26
CA LEU A 65 -1.28 -7.60 6.55
C LEU A 65 -2.36 -6.63 7.03
N ASN A 66 -2.98 -6.93 8.17
CA ASN A 66 -3.96 -6.06 8.81
C ASN A 66 -3.32 -5.28 9.98
N LEU A 67 -3.50 -3.96 10.00
CA LEU A 67 -2.94 -3.05 10.99
C LEU A 67 -4.03 -2.13 11.55
N GLU A 68 -4.17 -2.03 12.87
CA GLU A 68 -5.02 -1.01 13.50
C GLU A 68 -4.31 0.35 13.50
N LEU A 69 -5.03 1.40 13.13
CA LEU A 69 -4.52 2.77 13.11
C LEU A 69 -5.07 3.56 14.31
N GLN A 70 -4.28 4.50 14.81
CA GLN A 70 -4.69 5.43 15.88
C GLN A 70 -5.36 6.70 15.32
N PHE A 71 -5.53 6.79 13.99
CA PHE A 71 -6.12 7.91 13.27
C PHE A 71 -6.77 7.43 11.96
N THR A 72 -7.68 8.23 11.41
CA THR A 72 -8.31 7.96 10.11
C THR A 72 -7.53 8.68 8.99
N PRO A 73 -6.81 7.98 8.10
CA PRO A 73 -6.15 8.59 6.96
C PRO A 73 -7.16 9.00 5.89
N PHE A 74 -7.10 10.26 5.44
CA PHE A 74 -7.93 10.77 4.34
C PHE A 74 -7.42 10.36 2.96
N GLN A 75 -6.10 10.20 2.81
CA GLN A 75 -5.46 9.75 1.58
C GLN A 75 -4.28 8.86 1.94
N LEU A 76 -4.16 7.73 1.26
CA LEU A 76 -2.97 6.91 1.30
C LEU A 76 -2.02 7.38 0.19
N CYS A 77 -0.73 7.44 0.51
CA CYS A 77 0.32 7.77 -0.45
C CYS A 77 1.46 6.77 -0.29
N HIS A 78 1.99 6.29 -1.41
CA HIS A 78 3.23 5.52 -1.42
C HIS A 78 4.46 6.45 -1.49
N ALA A 79 5.44 6.17 -0.64
CA ALA A 79 6.75 6.80 -0.71
C ALA A 79 7.82 5.71 -0.75
N GLU A 80 8.75 5.83 -1.71
CA GLU A 80 9.96 5.03 -1.68
C GLU A 80 10.88 5.58 -0.57
N PRO A 81 11.43 4.73 0.32
CA PRO A 81 12.39 5.19 1.30
C PRO A 81 13.60 5.76 0.56
N LEU A 82 14.03 6.97 0.96
CA LEU A 82 15.26 7.56 0.44
C LEU A 82 16.43 6.70 0.94
N CYS A 83 16.82 5.71 0.13
CA CYS A 83 18.05 4.96 0.36
C CYS A 83 19.21 5.95 0.17
N PHE A 84 19.76 6.46 1.28
CA PHE A 84 21.09 7.05 1.29
C PHE A 84 22.08 5.95 0.87
N GLN A 85 22.32 5.83 -0.44
CA GLN A 85 23.52 5.15 -0.91
C GLN A 85 24.68 5.95 -0.33
N GLY A 86 25.52 5.31 0.48
CA GLY A 86 26.75 5.91 0.99
C GLY A 86 27.57 6.55 -0.14
N PRO A 87 28.57 7.39 0.19
CA PRO A 87 29.29 8.18 -0.80
C PRO A 87 29.98 7.24 -1.80
N GLY A 88 29.44 7.11 -3.02
CA GLY A 88 30.00 6.16 -3.98
C GLY A 88 29.22 5.86 -5.26
N ARG A 89 27.98 6.32 -5.43
CA ARG A 89 27.31 6.28 -6.73
C ARG A 89 26.52 7.56 -6.96
N GLU A 90 26.93 8.33 -7.96
CA GLU A 90 26.09 9.39 -8.51
C GLU A 90 24.74 8.77 -8.90
N PRO A 91 23.60 9.35 -8.45
CA PRO A 91 22.31 8.92 -8.97
C PRO A 91 22.29 9.24 -10.46
N ALA A 92 22.09 8.22 -11.29
CA ALA A 92 21.78 8.43 -12.71
C ALA A 92 20.60 9.39 -12.76
N GLY A 93 20.81 10.54 -13.39
CA GLY A 93 19.86 11.64 -13.38
C GLY A 93 18.47 11.18 -13.81
N HIS A 94 17.54 11.13 -12.85
CA HIS A 94 16.15 11.29 -13.16
C HIS A 94 15.92 12.79 -13.33
N SER A 95 15.71 13.21 -14.58
CA SER A 95 15.15 14.50 -14.91
C SER A 95 13.78 14.61 -14.22
N VAL A 96 13.73 15.35 -13.13
CA VAL A 96 12.46 15.81 -12.57
C VAL A 96 11.97 16.91 -13.51
N SER A 97 11.00 16.60 -14.37
CA SER A 97 10.18 17.64 -15.00
C SER A 97 9.26 18.21 -13.92
N PRO A 98 9.30 19.51 -13.62
CA PRO A 98 8.27 20.14 -12.81
C PRO A 98 7.14 20.56 -13.76
N GLU A 99 6.05 19.79 -13.79
CA GLU A 99 4.78 20.29 -14.31
C GLU A 99 3.69 20.04 -13.29
N TRP A 100 3.45 21.06 -12.46
CA TRP A 100 2.11 21.49 -12.08
C TRP A 100 2.17 22.98 -11.70
N GLU A 101 1.65 23.82 -12.58
CA GLU A 101 0.91 25.03 -12.21
C GLU A 101 -0.58 24.66 -12.13
#